data_AF-A0ABD2QHU5-F1
#
_entry.id   AF-A0ABD2QHU5-F1
#
_cell.length_a   1.000
_cell.length_b   1.000
_cell.length_c   1.000
_cell.angle_alpha   90.00
_cell.angle_beta   90.00
_cell.angle_gamma   90.00
#
_symmetry.space_group_name_H-M   'P 1'
#
loop_
_entity.id
_entity.type
_entity.pdbx_description
1 polymer ?
#
loop_
_entity_poly.entity_id
_entity_poly.type
_entity_poly.pdbx_seq_one_letter_code
_entity_poly.pdbx_strand_id
1 'polypeptide(L)'
;MSPNATVVDEVRKLYTNKRLCHNHGGNWMGFDISGHCFLMILCNLWIMEELRVMNYWNKLADALYPTGRTDSEDRNMLTPQLAQLKPNQLKTMRSSFNRLSNLLRMTFNFLSILLMLWDFILLTTVIYFHTMPTKLLGCLFAIGCWFIGYRVVFPSTQSGAALGIAPGMPGDGPIWFMPRFSN
;
A
#
# COMPACT_ATOMS: atom_id res chain seq x y z
N MET A 1 -34.56 13.16 44.42
CA MET A 1 -34.73 13.18 42.95
C MET A 1 -33.91 14.36 42.45
N SER A 2 -32.70 14.13 41.97
CA SER A 2 -31.69 15.18 41.75
C SER A 2 -31.93 15.93 40.42
N PRO A 3 -32.22 17.25 40.45
CA PRO A 3 -32.55 18.05 39.26
C PRO A 3 -31.38 18.26 38.28
N ASN A 4 -30.17 17.80 38.61
CA ASN A 4 -28.98 17.98 37.76
C ASN A 4 -28.90 17.03 36.57
N ALA A 5 -29.50 15.84 36.62
CA ALA A 5 -29.42 14.88 35.51
C ALA A 5 -30.25 15.33 34.30
N THR A 6 -31.43 15.92 34.54
CA THR A 6 -32.35 16.39 33.49
C THR A 6 -31.79 17.59 32.73
N VAL A 7 -31.12 18.52 33.41
CA VAL A 7 -30.49 19.69 32.78
C VAL A 7 -29.33 19.27 31.89
N VAL A 8 -28.51 18.31 32.33
CA VAL A 8 -27.38 17.79 31.52
C VAL A 8 -27.87 17.06 30.28
N ASP A 9 -28.94 16.27 30.37
CA ASP A 9 -29.53 15.58 29.22
C ASP A 9 -30.22 16.52 28.23
N GLU A 10 -30.83 17.60 28.73
CA GLU A 10 -31.46 18.64 27.90
C GLU A 10 -30.40 19.47 27.15
N VAL A 11 -29.30 19.83 27.82
CA VAL A 11 -28.12 20.45 27.20
C VAL A 11 -27.51 19.50 26.17
N ARG A 12 -27.37 18.20 26.46
CA ARG A 12 -26.85 17.22 25.49
C ARG A 12 -27.71 17.13 24.23
N LYS A 13 -29.04 17.21 24.35
CA LYS A 13 -29.98 17.23 23.21
C LYS A 13 -29.89 18.53 22.40
N LEU A 14 -29.69 19.68 23.04
CA LEU A 14 -29.51 20.98 22.38
C LEU A 14 -28.20 21.05 21.58
N TYR A 15 -27.18 20.25 21.93
CA TYR A 15 -25.90 20.20 21.22
C TYR A 15 -25.69 18.86 20.52
N THR A 16 -26.74 18.25 19.96
CA THR A 16 -26.61 16.96 19.24
C THR A 16 -26.02 17.10 17.84
N ASN A 17 -26.16 18.28 17.22
CA ASN A 17 -25.75 18.54 15.83
C ASN A 17 -24.79 19.73 15.74
N LYS A 18 -23.75 19.61 14.91
CA LYS A 18 -22.75 20.66 14.63
C LYS A 18 -23.39 22.02 14.35
N ARG A 19 -24.48 22.02 13.57
CA ARG A 19 -25.21 23.25 13.18
C ARG A 19 -25.93 23.91 14.36
N LEU A 20 -26.50 23.12 15.29
CA LEU A 20 -27.18 23.67 16.47
C LEU A 20 -26.16 24.26 17.47
N CYS A 21 -25.00 23.61 17.59
CA CYS A 21 -23.92 24.08 18.46
C CYS A 21 -23.35 25.43 18.03
N HIS A 22 -23.08 25.60 16.73
CA HIS A 22 -22.65 26.89 16.20
C HIS A 22 -23.72 27.98 16.33
N ASN A 23 -25.00 27.64 16.11
CA ASN A 23 -26.11 28.60 16.23
C ASN A 23 -26.32 29.10 17.66
N HIS A 24 -25.82 28.40 18.68
CA HIS A 24 -25.93 28.80 20.08
C HIS A 24 -24.60 29.29 20.66
N GLY A 25 -23.66 29.68 19.80
CA GLY A 25 -22.37 30.24 20.21
C GLY A 25 -21.40 29.22 20.84
N GLY A 26 -21.72 27.93 20.78
CA GLY A 26 -20.87 26.86 21.28
C GLY A 26 -19.77 26.47 20.28
N ASN A 27 -18.67 25.93 20.81
CA ASN A 27 -17.58 25.38 20.00
C ASN A 27 -17.75 23.86 19.85
N TRP A 28 -18.04 23.39 18.63
CA TRP A 28 -18.21 21.97 18.37
C TRP A 28 -16.86 21.25 18.31
N MET A 29 -16.53 20.49 19.35
CA MET A 29 -15.35 19.62 19.39
C MET A 29 -15.65 18.28 18.71
N GLY A 30 -15.79 18.33 17.38
CA GLY A 30 -15.95 17.13 16.56
C GLY A 30 -14.60 16.43 16.39
N PHE A 31 -14.53 15.14 16.77
CA PHE A 31 -13.39 14.30 16.43
C PHE A 31 -13.48 13.93 14.95
N ASP A 32 -12.75 14.66 14.09
CA ASP A 32 -12.65 14.40 12.66
C ASP A 32 -11.31 13.73 12.35
N ILE A 33 -11.33 12.46 11.93
CA ILE A 33 -10.13 11.78 11.42
C ILE A 33 -9.87 12.36 10.03
N SER A 34 -8.67 12.91 9.81
CA SER A 34 -8.31 13.42 8.49
C SER A 34 -8.29 12.27 7.48
N GLY A 35 -9.38 12.11 6.73
CA GLY A 35 -9.50 11.11 5.66
C GLY A 35 -8.42 11.29 4.59
N HIS A 36 -7.99 12.53 4.34
CA HIS A 36 -6.88 12.84 3.44
C HIS A 36 -5.55 12.26 3.95
N CYS A 37 -5.25 12.36 5.24
CA CYS A 37 -4.05 11.78 5.83
C CYS A 37 -4.11 10.23 5.80
N PHE A 38 -5.26 9.65 6.16
CA PHE A 38 -5.48 8.21 6.13
C PHE A 38 -5.26 7.62 4.72
N LEU A 39 -5.92 8.17 3.71
CA LEU A 39 -5.87 7.63 2.35
C LEU A 39 -4.46 7.76 1.77
N MET A 40 -3.77 8.87 2.05
CA MET A 40 -2.41 9.10 1.54
C MET A 40 -1.41 8.12 2.16
N ILE A 41 -1.47 7.88 3.47
CA ILE A 41 -0.63 6.86 4.14
C ILE A 41 -0.96 5.46 3.62
N LEU A 42 -2.25 5.14 3.44
CA LEU A 42 -2.68 3.84 2.92
C LEU A 42 -2.14 3.60 1.51
N CYS A 43 -2.26 4.57 0.60
CA CYS A 43 -1.73 4.51 -0.75
C CYS A 43 -0.20 4.32 -0.73
N ASN A 44 0.52 5.07 0.12
CA ASN A 44 1.98 4.93 0.24
C ASN A 44 2.38 3.53 0.67
N LEU A 45 1.72 2.96 1.69
CA LEU A 45 1.99 1.60 2.18
C LEU A 45 1.71 0.54 1.11
N TRP A 46 0.60 0.67 0.38
CA TRP A 46 0.25 -0.23 -0.71
C TRP A 46 1.28 -0.20 -1.84
N ILE A 47 1.65 1.01 -2.27
CA ILE A 47 2.62 1.20 -3.34
C ILE A 47 3.99 0.65 -2.93
N MET A 48 4.43 0.90 -1.70
CA MET A 48 5.69 0.35 -1.19
C MET A 48 5.70 -1.18 -1.18
N GLU A 49 4.58 -1.83 -0.86
CA GLU A 49 4.46 -3.29 -0.90
C GLU A 49 4.61 -3.82 -2.33
N GLU A 50 3.86 -3.26 -3.28
CA GLU A 50 3.94 -3.66 -4.70
C GLU A 50 5.33 -3.43 -5.29
N LEU A 51 6.02 -2.37 -4.86
CA LEU A 51 7.38 -2.10 -5.32
C LEU A 51 8.44 -3.02 -4.73
N ARG A 52 8.17 -3.81 -3.68
CA ARG A 52 9.19 -4.72 -3.12
C ARG A 52 9.69 -5.75 -4.12
N VAL A 53 8.85 -6.16 -5.06
CA VAL A 53 9.24 -7.10 -6.13
C VAL A 53 10.40 -6.55 -6.97
N MET A 54 10.54 -5.22 -7.07
CA MET A 54 11.60 -4.56 -7.82
C MET A 54 13.00 -4.82 -7.27
N ASN A 55 13.12 -5.08 -5.97
CA ASN A 55 14.41 -5.41 -5.36
C ASN A 55 15.00 -6.71 -5.94
N TYR A 56 14.15 -7.60 -6.46
CA TYR A 56 14.53 -8.87 -7.08
C TYR A 56 14.58 -8.78 -8.62
N TRP A 57 14.28 -7.62 -9.21
CA TRP A 57 14.21 -7.43 -10.66
C TRP A 57 15.56 -7.63 -11.36
N ASN A 58 16.66 -7.22 -10.73
CA ASN A 58 18.01 -7.44 -11.26
C ASN A 58 18.36 -8.93 -11.31
N LYS A 59 17.98 -9.70 -10.27
CA LYS A 59 18.18 -11.16 -10.25
C LYS A 59 17.42 -11.85 -11.38
N LEU A 60 16.20 -11.38 -11.65
CA LEU A 60 15.42 -11.86 -12.80
C LEU A 60 16.07 -11.47 -14.13
N ALA A 61 16.61 -10.26 -14.25
CA ALA A 61 17.33 -9.80 -15.44
C ALA A 61 18.52 -10.71 -15.77
N ASP A 62 19.33 -11.04 -14.76
CA ASP A 62 20.50 -11.89 -14.89
C ASP A 62 20.14 -13.32 -15.26
N ALA A 63 19.04 -13.85 -14.73
CA ALA A 63 18.52 -15.16 -15.12
C ALA A 63 18.03 -15.17 -16.58
N LEU A 64 17.39 -14.10 -17.03
CA LEU A 64 16.88 -13.98 -18.40
C LEU A 64 17.99 -13.75 -19.44
N TYR A 65 19.01 -12.97 -19.09
CA TYR A 65 20.14 -12.61 -19.95
C TYR A 65 21.45 -13.06 -19.30
N PRO A 66 21.80 -14.36 -19.41
CA PRO A 66 23.06 -14.87 -18.89
C PRO A 66 24.24 -14.39 -19.75
N THR A 67 24.56 -13.10 -19.67
CA THR A 67 25.93 -12.63 -19.85
C THR A 67 26.71 -13.27 -18.72
N GLY A 68 27.76 -14.05 -19.01
CA GLY A 68 28.47 -14.92 -18.05
C GLY A 68 29.23 -14.21 -16.91
N ARG A 69 28.58 -13.24 -16.25
CA ARG A 69 29.09 -12.31 -15.26
C ARG A 69 28.60 -12.60 -13.84
N THR A 70 27.61 -13.48 -13.64
CA THR A 70 27.00 -13.76 -12.33
C THR A 70 27.58 -14.96 -11.59
N ASP A 71 27.62 -14.85 -10.26
CA ASP A 71 28.09 -15.87 -9.32
C ASP A 71 27.27 -17.17 -9.42
N SER A 72 27.95 -18.30 -9.19
CA SER A 72 27.48 -19.65 -9.49
C SER A 72 26.29 -20.12 -8.64
N GLU A 73 26.07 -19.55 -7.45
CA GLU A 73 25.07 -20.03 -6.48
C GLU A 73 23.62 -19.67 -6.85
N ASP A 74 23.31 -18.39 -7.13
CA ASP A 74 21.96 -17.94 -7.52
C ASP A 74 21.55 -18.50 -8.90
N ARG A 75 22.54 -18.76 -9.77
CA ARG A 75 22.33 -19.45 -11.04
C ARG A 75 21.72 -20.84 -10.82
N ASN A 76 22.16 -21.59 -9.82
CA ASN A 76 21.73 -22.98 -9.63
C ASN A 76 20.25 -23.13 -9.25
N MET A 77 19.60 -22.10 -8.70
CA MET A 77 18.17 -22.14 -8.33
C MET A 77 17.23 -21.77 -9.49
N LEU A 78 17.55 -20.73 -10.28
CA LEU A 78 16.68 -20.26 -11.37
C LEU A 78 16.95 -20.96 -12.71
N THR A 79 18.19 -21.35 -13.00
CA THR A 79 18.56 -22.01 -14.27
C THR A 79 17.77 -23.30 -14.56
N PRO A 80 17.50 -24.20 -13.59
CA PRO A 80 16.69 -25.39 -13.87
C PRO A 80 15.22 -25.05 -14.21
N GLN A 81 14.63 -24.02 -13.60
CA GLN A 81 13.27 -23.58 -13.94
C GLN A 81 13.23 -22.96 -15.34
N LEU A 82 14.25 -22.18 -15.71
CA LEU A 82 14.35 -21.59 -17.04
C LEU A 82 14.68 -22.62 -18.12
N ALA A 83 15.47 -23.65 -17.81
CA ALA A 83 15.79 -24.73 -18.73
C ALA A 83 14.59 -25.63 -19.06
N GLN A 84 13.59 -25.71 -18.17
CA GLN A 84 12.34 -26.44 -18.41
C GLN A 84 11.37 -25.69 -19.35
N LEU A 85 11.60 -24.41 -19.64
CA LEU A 85 10.71 -23.60 -20.48
C LEU A 85 11.03 -23.74 -21.98
N LYS A 86 9.98 -23.81 -22.80
CA LYS A 86 10.11 -23.80 -24.27
C LYS A 86 10.80 -22.51 -24.76
N PRO A 87 11.65 -22.56 -25.79
CA PRO A 87 12.38 -21.37 -26.29
C PRO A 87 11.47 -20.22 -26.72
N ASN A 88 10.25 -20.53 -27.20
CA ASN A 88 9.25 -19.53 -27.57
C ASN A 88 8.71 -18.77 -26.35
N GLN A 89 8.54 -19.43 -25.20
CA GLN A 89 8.06 -18.79 -23.96
C GLN A 89 9.15 -17.87 -23.39
N LEU A 90 10.42 -18.29 -23.46
CA LEU A 90 11.56 -17.48 -23.03
C LEU A 90 11.68 -16.18 -23.85
N LYS A 91 11.46 -16.26 -25.17
CA LYS A 91 11.48 -15.07 -26.06
C LYS A 91 10.38 -14.07 -25.69
N THR A 92 9.17 -14.54 -25.42
CA THR A 92 8.05 -13.71 -24.96
C THR A 92 8.33 -13.09 -23.59
N MET A 93 8.91 -13.86 -22.66
CA MET A 93 9.25 -13.36 -21.34
C MET A 93 10.28 -12.23 -21.42
N ARG A 94 11.32 -12.37 -22.26
CA ARG A 94 12.32 -11.33 -22.50
C ARG A 94 11.72 -10.04 -23.08
N SER A 95 10.82 -10.13 -24.05
CA SER A 95 10.18 -8.95 -24.62
C SER A 95 9.26 -8.25 -23.62
N SER A 96 8.50 -9.01 -22.84
CA SER A 96 7.68 -8.49 -21.74
C SER A 96 8.52 -7.85 -20.64
N PHE A 97 9.65 -8.46 -20.26
CA PHE A 97 10.58 -7.94 -19.27
C PHE A 97 11.12 -6.56 -19.66
N ASN A 98 11.53 -6.36 -20.92
CA ASN A 98 12.04 -5.06 -21.38
C ASN A 98 10.94 -3.97 -21.40
N ARG A 99 9.74 -4.32 -21.87
CA ARG A 99 8.60 -3.38 -21.87
C ARG A 99 8.20 -3.00 -20.43
N LEU A 100 8.13 -3.98 -19.55
CA LEU A 100 7.78 -3.79 -18.15
C LEU A 100 8.87 -3.01 -17.41
N SER A 101 10.15 -3.33 -17.62
CA SER A 101 11.28 -2.58 -17.04
C SER A 101 11.25 -1.09 -17.40
N ASN A 102 10.94 -0.76 -18.65
CA ASN A 102 10.80 0.64 -19.08
C ASN A 102 9.60 1.32 -18.41
N LEU A 103 8.46 0.64 -18.35
CA LEU A 103 7.27 1.16 -17.66
C LEU A 103 7.52 1.37 -16.16
N LEU A 104 8.21 0.44 -15.51
CA LEU A 104 8.58 0.51 -14.10
C LEU A 104 9.50 1.70 -13.82
N ARG A 105 10.47 1.99 -14.68
CA ARG A 105 11.34 3.17 -14.54
C ARG A 105 10.54 4.47 -14.63
N MET A 106 9.62 4.57 -15.59
CA MET A 106 8.78 5.77 -15.76
C MET A 106 7.81 5.96 -14.59
N THR A 107 7.15 4.88 -14.18
CA THR A 107 6.21 4.91 -13.04
C THR A 107 6.93 5.18 -11.72
N PHE A 108 8.13 4.61 -11.50
CA PHE A 108 8.94 4.90 -10.31
C PHE A 108 9.34 6.37 -10.22
N ASN A 109 9.77 6.96 -11.34
CA ASN A 109 10.11 8.39 -11.38
C ASN A 109 8.89 9.26 -11.09
N PHE A 110 7.76 8.99 -11.74
CA PHE A 110 6.51 9.70 -11.50
C PHE A 110 6.05 9.59 -10.04
N LEU A 111 6.09 8.37 -9.50
CA LEU A 111 5.72 8.09 -8.12
C LEU A 111 6.64 8.78 -7.12
N SER A 112 7.94 8.84 -7.39
CA SER A 112 8.89 9.54 -6.52
C SER A 112 8.56 11.03 -6.40
N ILE A 113 8.21 11.67 -7.52
CA ILE A 113 7.76 13.07 -7.53
C ILE A 113 6.43 13.22 -6.78
N LEU A 114 5.49 12.30 -7.01
CA LEU A 114 4.19 12.31 -6.35
C LEU A 114 4.31 12.12 -4.83
N LEU A 115 5.17 11.20 -4.37
CA LEU A 115 5.46 10.96 -2.95
C LEU A 115 6.09 12.19 -2.30
N MET A 116 7.07 12.83 -2.96
CA MET A 116 7.69 14.05 -2.45
C MET A 116 6.67 15.18 -2.30
N LEU A 117 5.75 15.33 -3.26
CA LEU A 117 4.67 16.30 -3.19
C LEU A 117 3.68 15.97 -2.05
N TRP A 118 3.36 14.69 -1.87
CA TRP A 118 2.49 14.22 -0.79
C TRP A 118 3.09 14.40 0.60
N ASP A 119 4.39 14.16 0.77
CA ASP A 119 5.09 14.42 2.02
C ASP A 119 5.08 15.92 2.36
N PHE A 120 5.21 16.78 1.36
CA PHE A 120 5.08 18.23 1.55
C PHE A 120 3.66 18.64 1.98
N ILE A 121 2.62 18.05 1.37
CA ILE A 121 1.23 18.26 1.80
C ILE A 121 1.02 17.73 3.23
N LEU A 122 1.58 16.56 3.59
CA LEU A 122 1.47 16.03 4.96
C LEU A 122 2.15 16.97 5.96
N LEU A 123 3.37 17.41 5.67
CA LEU A 123 4.15 18.29 6.53
C LEU A 123 3.44 19.61 6.78
N THR A 124 2.96 20.27 5.73
CA THR A 124 2.22 21.54 5.84
C THR A 124 0.94 21.38 6.66
N THR A 125 0.19 20.29 6.48
CA THR A 125 -1.01 20.07 7.29
C THR A 125 -0.68 19.83 8.76
N VAL A 126 0.42 19.11 9.08
CA VAL A 126 0.85 18.81 10.46
C VAL A 126 1.28 20.08 11.17
N ILE A 127 2.00 20.97 10.49
CA ILE A 127 2.42 22.26 11.05
C ILE A 127 1.23 23.18 11.31
N TYR A 128 0.21 23.19 10.43
CA TYR A 128 -0.91 24.11 10.52
C TYR A 128 -1.97 23.74 11.58
N PHE A 129 -2.19 22.45 11.84
CA PHE A 129 -3.19 21.98 12.82
C PHE A 129 -2.50 21.42 14.06
N HIS A 130 -2.46 22.19 15.15
CA HIS A 130 -1.81 21.81 16.42
C HIS A 130 -2.37 20.53 17.09
N THR A 131 -3.53 20.02 16.67
CA THR A 131 -4.13 18.78 17.18
C THR A 131 -3.59 17.53 16.46
N MET A 132 -2.51 16.98 17.00
CA MET A 132 -1.84 15.74 16.55
C MET A 132 -2.62 14.41 16.69
N PRO A 133 -3.50 14.20 17.69
CA PRO A 133 -4.04 12.86 17.96
C PRO A 133 -4.91 12.26 16.84
N THR A 134 -5.73 13.09 16.18
CA THR A 134 -6.61 12.65 15.07
C THR A 134 -5.82 12.15 13.86
N LYS A 135 -4.61 12.69 13.65
CA LYS A 135 -3.71 12.29 12.57
C LYS A 135 -3.01 10.97 12.86
N LEU A 136 -2.59 10.77 14.11
CA LEU A 136 -2.00 9.51 14.57
C LEU A 136 -3.01 8.35 14.46
N LEU A 137 -4.27 8.59 14.81
CA LEU A 137 -5.33 7.59 14.65
C LEU A 137 -5.57 7.22 13.18
N GLY A 138 -5.58 8.21 12.28
CA GLY A 138 -5.63 7.94 10.83
C GLY A 138 -4.45 7.08 10.33
N CYS A 139 -3.23 7.32 10.83
CA CYS A 139 -2.07 6.50 10.52
C CYS A 139 -2.22 5.05 11.02
N LEU A 140 -2.67 4.87 12.27
CA LEU A 140 -2.90 3.55 12.85
C LEU A 140 -3.94 2.74 12.06
N PHE A 141 -5.05 3.37 11.65
CA PHE A 141 -6.04 2.71 10.81
C PHE A 141 -5.48 2.36 9.42
N ALA A 142 -4.67 3.24 8.81
CA ALA A 142 -4.05 2.96 7.52
C ALA A 142 -3.09 1.76 7.59
N ILE A 143 -2.25 1.70 8.62
CA ILE A 143 -1.36 0.56 8.88
C ILE A 143 -2.18 -0.72 9.12
N GLY A 144 -3.26 -0.63 9.91
CA GLY A 144 -4.16 -1.75 10.14
C GLY A 144 -4.80 -2.29 8.86
N CYS A 145 -5.35 -1.41 8.02
CA CYS A 145 -5.94 -1.78 6.73
C CYS A 145 -4.91 -2.42 5.78
N TRP A 146 -3.71 -1.84 5.69
CA TRP A 146 -2.62 -2.41 4.91
C TRP A 146 -2.21 -3.80 5.41
N PHE A 147 -2.08 -3.97 6.73
CA PHE A 147 -1.73 -5.26 7.34
C PHE A 147 -2.79 -6.32 7.05
N ILE A 148 -4.08 -5.99 7.24
CA ILE A 148 -5.18 -6.90 6.93
C ILE A 148 -5.16 -7.29 5.45
N GLY A 149 -4.98 -6.31 4.54
CA GLY A 149 -4.88 -6.56 3.11
C GLY A 149 -3.76 -7.55 2.77
N TYR A 150 -2.52 -7.22 3.08
CA TYR A 150 -1.34 -7.99 2.64
C TYR A 150 -0.96 -9.19 3.49
N ARG A 151 -1.35 -9.24 4.77
CA ARG A 151 -1.02 -10.37 5.64
C ARG A 151 -2.17 -11.35 5.82
N VAL A 152 -3.41 -10.94 5.58
CA VAL A 152 -4.59 -11.81 5.78
C VAL A 152 -5.31 -12.06 4.47
N VAL A 153 -5.73 -11.02 3.76
CA VAL A 153 -6.60 -11.16 2.57
C VAL A 153 -5.85 -11.73 1.38
N PHE A 154 -4.73 -11.10 0.97
CA PHE A 154 -3.97 -11.53 -0.21
C PHE A 154 -3.36 -12.93 -0.07
N PRO A 155 -2.82 -13.36 1.09
CA PRO A 155 -2.36 -14.75 1.26
C PRO A 155 -3.50 -15.77 1.29
N SER A 156 -4.69 -15.38 1.76
CA SER A 156 -5.87 -16.26 1.83
C SER A 156 -6.66 -16.33 0.52
N THR A 157 -6.35 -15.47 -0.45
CA THR A 157 -6.99 -15.47 -1.77
C THR A 157 -6.02 -16.02 -2.82
N GLN A 158 -6.33 -17.21 -3.34
CA GLN A 158 -5.60 -17.78 -4.46
C GLN A 158 -5.78 -16.89 -5.70
N SER A 159 -4.71 -16.67 -6.48
CA SER A 159 -4.74 -15.85 -7.70
C SER A 159 -5.95 -16.24 -8.57
N GLY A 160 -6.87 -15.29 -8.81
CA GLY A 160 -8.10 -15.52 -9.58
C GLY A 160 -9.37 -15.92 -8.81
N ALA A 161 -9.32 -16.14 -7.48
CA ALA A 161 -10.47 -16.61 -6.69
C ALA A 161 -11.66 -15.63 -6.60
N ALA A 162 -11.41 -14.32 -6.66
CA ALA A 162 -12.47 -13.31 -6.68
C ALA A 162 -12.82 -12.93 -8.13
N LEU A 163 -13.56 -13.80 -8.84
CA LEU A 163 -14.02 -13.55 -10.22
C LEU A 163 -12.89 -13.21 -11.22
N GLY A 164 -11.66 -13.70 -10.98
CA GLY A 164 -10.49 -13.38 -11.82
C GLY A 164 -9.86 -12.01 -11.55
N ILE A 165 -10.35 -11.23 -10.58
CA ILE A 165 -9.85 -9.88 -10.27
C ILE A 165 -8.77 -9.90 -9.18
N ALA A 166 -8.74 -10.94 -8.33
CA ALA A 166 -7.73 -11.04 -7.26
C ALA A 166 -6.32 -11.24 -7.87
N PRO A 167 -5.41 -10.25 -7.74
CA PRO A 167 -4.12 -10.26 -8.42
C PRO A 167 -3.09 -11.26 -7.83
N GLY A 168 -3.44 -11.99 -6.76
CA GLY A 168 -2.49 -12.84 -6.03
C GLY A 168 -1.48 -12.02 -5.23
N MET A 169 -0.44 -12.66 -4.67
CA MET A 169 0.64 -11.92 -4.00
C MET A 169 1.57 -11.24 -5.02
N PRO A 170 2.23 -10.14 -4.66
CA PRO A 170 3.22 -9.50 -5.51
C PRO A 170 4.32 -10.49 -5.91
N GLY A 171 4.52 -10.68 -7.21
CA GLY A 171 5.51 -11.63 -7.74
C GLY A 171 5.05 -13.08 -7.86
N ASP A 172 3.78 -13.40 -7.62
CA ASP A 172 3.23 -14.72 -7.95
C ASP A 172 3.25 -14.92 -9.48
N GLY A 173 3.88 -16.01 -9.92
CA GLY A 173 3.97 -16.35 -11.34
C GLY A 173 4.50 -17.77 -11.57
N PRO A 174 4.55 -18.23 -12.82
CA PRO A 174 5.07 -19.56 -13.16
C PRO A 174 6.54 -19.78 -12.78
N ILE A 175 7.29 -18.69 -12.58
CA ILE A 175 8.71 -18.69 -12.25
C ILE A 175 8.86 -17.97 -10.91
N TRP A 176 9.44 -18.66 -9.94
CA TRP A 176 9.62 -18.16 -8.59
C TRP A 176 11.01 -17.52 -8.47
N PHE A 177 11.05 -16.19 -8.52
CA PHE A 177 12.31 -15.42 -8.40
C PHE A 177 12.40 -14.59 -7.11
N MET A 178 11.31 -14.54 -6.33
CA MET A 178 11.26 -13.94 -5.00
C MET A 178 11.08 -15.05 -3.95
N PRO A 179 11.77 -15.00 -2.80
CA PRO A 179 11.52 -15.93 -1.72
C PRO A 179 10.08 -15.75 -1.20
N ARG A 180 9.29 -16.82 -1.19
CA ARG A 180 7.98 -16.82 -0.53
C ARG A 180 8.20 -16.75 0.97
N PHE A 181 7.49 -15.83 1.62
CA PHE A 181 7.34 -15.88 3.06
C PHE A 181 6.53 -17.14 3.39
N SER A 182 7.23 -18.22 3.75
CA SER A 182 6.61 -19.35 4.44
C SER A 182 6.11 -18.81 5.77
N ASN A 183 4.78 -18.85 5.96
CA ASN A 183 4.28 -19.12 7.30
C ASN A 183 4.48 -20.61 7.60
#